data_AF-A0A3B9MRY1-F1
#
_entry.id   AF-A0A3B9MRY1-F1
#
_cell.length_a   1.000
_cell.length_b   1.000
_cell.length_c   1.000
_cell.angle_alpha   90.00
_cell.angle_beta   90.00
_cell.angle_gamma   90.00
#
_symmetry.space_group_name_H-M   'P 1'
#
loop_
_entity.id
_entity.type
_entity.pdbx_description
1 polymer ?
#
loop_
_entity_poly.entity_id
_entity_poly.type
_entity_poly.pdbx_seq_one_letter_code
_entity_poly.pdbx_strand_id
1 'polypeptide(L)'
;MGMGLHGGFGNSRGSRLIKKSAKKGKLSSIKASYTRDSLIRELDGHTNTSTELAKRIRIGDIHINVLGDDLFERYTGSDKDTLAVAIGKNLYLRRSSASIVSDMVHEGKHALDYISGINTNEIQTWPGEIRAYKAEREFQIKTKRPVDFINENDLLVHVWKNYKREV
;
A
#
# COMPACT_ATOMS: atom_id res chain seq x y z
N MET A 1 6.34 47.30 8.78
CA MET A 1 7.31 46.64 7.87
C MET A 1 8.32 45.91 8.74
N GLY A 2 8.63 44.65 8.43
CA GLY A 2 9.74 43.90 9.05
C GLY A 2 9.35 42.55 9.63
N MET A 3 9.26 41.52 8.76
CA MET A 3 9.38 40.10 9.12
C MET A 3 10.76 39.79 9.72
N GLY A 4 10.84 38.75 10.54
CA GLY A 4 12.12 38.17 10.95
C GLY A 4 11.95 36.93 11.83
N LEU A 5 11.49 35.81 11.25
CA LEU A 5 11.68 34.48 11.82
C LEU A 5 13.11 34.01 11.51
N HIS A 6 13.86 33.67 12.56
CA HIS A 6 15.05 32.82 12.56
C HIS A 6 14.87 31.94 13.81
N GLY A 7 15.01 30.62 13.81
CA GLY A 7 15.93 29.79 13.04
C GLY A 7 16.70 28.96 14.07
N GLY A 8 16.11 27.86 14.54
CA GLY A 8 16.71 26.95 15.51
C GLY A 8 16.67 25.52 14.99
N PHE A 9 17.61 25.19 14.11
CA PHE A 9 17.89 23.83 13.65
C PHE A 9 18.46 23.01 14.81
N GLY A 10 17.65 22.10 15.36
CA GLY A 10 18.10 21.01 16.24
C GLY A 10 18.40 19.77 15.41
N ASN A 11 19.67 19.36 15.42
CA ASN A 11 20.21 18.27 14.62
C ASN A 11 20.00 16.91 15.31
N SER A 12 19.62 15.93 14.47
CA SER A 12 19.90 14.48 14.52
C SER A 12 19.64 13.66 15.80
N ARG A 13 18.79 12.62 15.66
CA ARG A 13 19.02 11.26 16.20
C ARG A 13 18.07 10.21 15.57
N GLY A 14 18.58 9.50 14.57
CA GLY A 14 18.31 8.07 14.33
C GLY A 14 16.87 7.64 14.05
N SER A 15 16.24 8.08 12.95
CA SER A 15 15.14 7.31 12.38
C SER A 15 15.72 6.10 11.66
N ARG A 16 15.67 4.93 12.30
CA ARG A 16 15.84 3.63 11.64
C ARG A 16 14.98 3.67 10.37
N LEU A 17 15.60 3.68 9.19
CA LEU A 17 14.92 3.73 7.90
C LEU A 17 13.96 2.54 7.83
N ILE A 18 12.68 2.78 8.16
CA ILE A 18 11.64 1.81 7.87
C ILE A 18 11.51 1.86 6.35
N LYS A 19 12.11 0.88 5.69
CA LYS A 19 11.94 0.70 4.25
C LYS A 19 10.44 0.54 3.95
N LYS A 20 9.97 1.13 2.86
CA LYS A 20 8.54 1.22 2.49
C LYS A 20 8.31 0.39 1.22
N SER A 21 7.23 -0.39 1.15
CA SER A 21 6.72 -0.95 -0.12
C SER A 21 5.79 0.08 -0.77
N ALA A 22 5.82 0.20 -2.10
CA ALA A 22 5.14 1.27 -2.82
C ALA A 22 4.67 0.79 -4.20
N LYS A 23 3.35 0.74 -4.44
CA LYS A 23 2.79 0.43 -5.77
C LYS A 23 2.66 1.68 -6.64
N LYS A 24 3.05 1.61 -7.92
CA LYS A 24 2.84 2.68 -8.93
C LYS A 24 1.60 2.46 -9.81
N GLY A 25 0.89 3.53 -10.24
CA GLY A 25 -0.27 3.39 -11.16
C GLY A 25 -0.96 4.69 -11.62
N LYS A 26 -2.16 4.58 -12.22
CA LYS A 26 -2.88 5.70 -12.88
C LYS A 26 -3.78 6.47 -11.90
N LEU A 27 -3.60 7.79 -11.83
CA LEU A 27 -4.43 8.70 -11.04
C LEU A 27 -5.80 8.92 -11.72
N SER A 28 -6.89 8.96 -10.95
CA SER A 28 -8.22 9.36 -11.45
C SER A 28 -8.66 10.70 -10.87
N SER A 29 -9.41 11.48 -11.65
CA SER A 29 -10.04 12.74 -11.22
C SER A 29 -11.31 12.54 -10.38
N ILE A 30 -11.69 11.30 -10.09
CA ILE A 30 -12.91 10.98 -9.35
C ILE A 30 -12.61 11.12 -7.85
N LYS A 31 -13.14 12.18 -7.23
CA LYS A 31 -13.16 12.37 -5.78
C LYS A 31 -14.18 11.43 -5.13
N ALA A 32 -13.92 10.12 -5.13
CA ALA A 32 -14.69 9.20 -4.32
C ALA A 32 -14.33 9.41 -2.84
N SER A 33 -15.31 9.73 -2.00
CA SER A 33 -15.10 9.80 -0.54
C SER A 33 -15.16 8.39 0.03
N TYR A 34 -14.01 7.73 0.14
CA TYR A 34 -13.93 6.45 0.81
C TYR A 34 -14.00 6.66 2.33
N THR A 35 -14.96 6.00 2.97
CA THR A 35 -14.96 5.85 4.42
C THR A 35 -14.27 4.53 4.78
N ARG A 36 -13.79 4.40 6.02
CA ARG A 36 -13.24 3.14 6.51
C ARG A 36 -14.23 1.99 6.31
N ASP A 37 -15.50 2.21 6.63
CA ASP A 37 -16.53 1.17 6.52
C ASP A 37 -16.86 0.82 5.06
N SER A 38 -16.81 1.78 4.12
CA SER A 38 -16.98 1.45 2.71
C SER A 38 -15.86 0.57 2.20
N LEU A 39 -14.61 0.88 2.56
CA LEU A 39 -13.43 0.07 2.20
C LEU A 39 -13.50 -1.34 2.79
N ILE A 40 -13.90 -1.50 4.05
CA ILE A 40 -14.08 -2.81 4.67
C ILE A 40 -15.14 -3.64 3.94
N ARG A 41 -16.28 -3.02 3.58
CA ARG A 41 -17.34 -3.71 2.84
C ARG A 41 -16.91 -4.15 1.44
N GLU A 42 -16.05 -3.37 0.78
CA GLU A 42 -15.52 -3.73 -0.54
C GLU A 42 -14.48 -4.86 -0.50
N LEU A 43 -13.93 -5.19 0.68
CA LEU A 43 -12.96 -6.28 0.85
C LEU A 43 -13.60 -7.61 1.23
N ASP A 44 -14.57 -7.59 2.13
CA ASP A 44 -15.02 -8.78 2.84
C ASP A 44 -15.75 -9.80 1.95
N GLY A 45 -15.42 -11.08 2.10
CA GLY A 45 -16.10 -12.19 1.42
C GLY A 45 -15.69 -12.43 -0.04
N HIS A 46 -14.70 -11.71 -0.58
CA HIS A 46 -14.23 -11.91 -1.94
C HIS A 46 -13.12 -12.97 -2.05
N THR A 47 -11.99 -12.76 -1.37
CA THR A 47 -10.89 -13.74 -1.30
C THR A 47 -10.51 -14.01 0.16
N ASN A 48 -9.76 -15.07 0.42
CA ASN A 48 -9.24 -15.34 1.76
C ASN A 48 -8.40 -14.17 2.28
N THR A 49 -7.55 -13.60 1.41
CA THR A 49 -6.69 -12.46 1.77
C THR A 49 -7.51 -11.20 2.05
N SER A 50 -8.50 -10.86 1.19
CA SER A 50 -9.31 -9.65 1.40
C SER A 50 -10.22 -9.78 2.63
N THR A 51 -10.73 -10.98 2.90
CA THR A 51 -11.54 -11.29 4.09
C THR A 51 -10.72 -11.19 5.37
N GLU A 52 -9.52 -11.77 5.41
CA GLU A 52 -8.63 -11.65 6.58
C GLU A 52 -8.18 -10.20 6.79
N LEU A 53 -7.88 -9.47 5.71
CA LEU A 53 -7.58 -8.05 5.79
C LEU A 53 -8.75 -7.26 6.39
N ALA A 54 -9.98 -7.45 5.90
CA ALA A 54 -11.18 -6.81 6.44
C ALA A 54 -11.37 -7.10 7.93
N LYS A 55 -11.18 -8.36 8.35
CA LYS A 55 -11.23 -8.77 9.75
C LYS A 55 -10.18 -8.04 10.61
N ARG A 56 -8.92 -8.01 10.16
CA ARG A 56 -7.83 -7.32 10.89
C ARG A 56 -8.06 -5.82 11.00
N ILE A 57 -8.61 -5.20 9.96
CA ILE A 57 -9.01 -3.79 10.02
C ILE A 57 -10.14 -3.61 11.04
N ARG A 58 -11.16 -4.47 11.08
CA ARG A 58 -12.27 -4.35 12.04
C ARG A 58 -11.81 -4.42 13.50
N ILE A 59 -10.89 -5.33 13.82
CA ILE A 59 -10.38 -5.50 15.18
C ILE A 59 -9.25 -4.53 15.56
N GLY A 60 -8.83 -3.65 14.64
CA GLY A 60 -7.80 -2.65 14.89
C GLY A 60 -6.36 -3.13 14.76
N ASP A 61 -6.13 -4.33 14.22
CA ASP A 61 -4.77 -4.85 13.97
C ASP A 61 -4.11 -4.18 12.77
N ILE A 62 -4.90 -3.68 11.81
CA ILE A 62 -4.43 -2.95 10.63
C ILE A 62 -5.15 -1.59 10.58
N HIS A 63 -4.40 -0.52 10.33
CA HIS A 63 -4.93 0.85 10.23
C HIS A 63 -4.91 1.34 8.79
N ILE A 64 -6.00 1.97 8.34
CA ILE A 64 -6.10 2.58 7.01
C ILE A 64 -6.06 4.11 7.13
N ASN A 65 -5.20 4.73 6.33
CA ASN A 65 -5.05 6.18 6.24
C ASN A 65 -5.22 6.61 4.79
N VAL A 66 -6.37 7.20 4.44
CA VAL A 66 -6.63 7.74 3.10
C VAL A 66 -6.21 9.21 3.03
N LEU A 67 -5.09 9.47 2.37
CA LEU A 67 -4.44 10.78 2.33
C LEU A 67 -4.66 11.45 0.98
N GLY A 68 -4.81 12.79 0.98
CA GLY A 68 -4.70 13.56 -0.25
C GLY A 68 -3.26 13.55 -0.78
N ASP A 69 -3.08 13.79 -2.06
CA ASP A 69 -1.84 13.57 -2.81
C ASP A 69 -0.61 14.24 -2.16
N ASP A 70 -0.68 15.55 -1.87
CA ASP A 70 0.42 16.27 -1.22
C ASP A 70 0.78 15.71 0.16
N LEU A 71 -0.21 15.33 0.95
CA LEU A 71 0.00 14.78 2.29
C LEU A 71 0.56 13.35 2.21
N PHE A 72 0.09 12.57 1.23
CA PHE A 72 0.59 11.23 0.96
C PHE A 72 2.08 11.29 0.63
N GLU A 73 2.49 12.12 -0.33
CA GLU A 73 3.88 12.25 -0.76
C GLU A 73 4.78 12.74 0.39
N ARG A 74 4.36 13.76 1.13
CA ARG A 74 5.15 14.29 2.27
C ARG A 74 5.31 13.27 3.40
N TYR A 75 4.25 12.54 3.73
CA TYR A 75 4.26 11.60 4.85
C TYR A 75 5.00 10.30 4.48
N THR A 76 4.78 9.80 3.27
CA THR A 76 5.38 8.55 2.80
C THR A 76 6.77 8.77 2.19
N GLY A 77 7.13 9.98 1.79
CA GLY A 77 8.35 10.24 1.02
C GLY A 77 8.35 9.58 -0.35
N SER A 78 7.20 9.10 -0.82
CA SER A 78 7.06 8.41 -2.10
C SER A 78 6.84 9.40 -3.23
N ASP A 79 7.16 8.97 -4.45
CA ASP A 79 6.96 9.77 -5.65
C ASP A 79 5.47 9.87 -6.05
N LYS A 80 5.19 10.74 -7.02
CA LYS A 80 3.84 11.00 -7.55
C LYS A 80 3.17 9.78 -8.18
N ASP A 81 3.95 8.78 -8.58
CA ASP A 81 3.43 7.58 -9.23
C ASP A 81 2.95 6.56 -8.20
N THR A 82 3.43 6.66 -6.96
CA THR A 82 3.09 5.76 -5.86
C THR A 82 1.66 5.99 -5.36
N LEU A 83 0.81 4.96 -5.45
CA LEU A 83 -0.61 4.99 -5.10
C LEU A 83 -0.90 4.54 -3.66
N ALA A 84 -0.08 3.64 -3.11
CA ALA A 84 -0.29 3.09 -1.78
C ALA A 84 1.04 2.63 -1.18
N VAL A 85 1.11 2.60 0.16
CA VAL A 85 2.30 2.19 0.92
C VAL A 85 1.87 1.48 2.20
N ALA A 86 2.49 0.32 2.50
CA ALA A 86 2.45 -0.32 3.82
C ALA A 86 3.69 0.04 4.68
N ILE A 87 3.45 0.39 5.94
CA ILE A 87 4.49 0.56 6.98
C ILE A 87 4.06 -0.22 8.23
N GLY A 88 4.56 -1.46 8.36
CA GLY A 88 4.14 -2.38 9.41
C GLY A 88 2.65 -2.68 9.32
N LYS A 89 1.88 -2.26 10.34
CA LYS A 89 0.41 -2.45 10.42
C LYS A 89 -0.40 -1.30 9.80
N ASN A 90 0.26 -0.26 9.27
CA ASN A 90 -0.42 0.91 8.74
C ASN A 90 -0.39 0.90 7.20
N LEU A 91 -1.57 1.06 6.61
CA LEU A 91 -1.77 1.26 5.18
C LEU A 91 -2.01 2.74 4.92
N TYR A 92 -1.25 3.31 4.00
CA TYR A 92 -1.43 4.66 3.50
C TYR A 92 -1.89 4.54 2.05
N LEU A 93 -3.07 5.09 1.75
CA LEU A 93 -3.70 5.02 0.44
C LEU A 93 -3.83 6.44 -0.12
N ARG A 94 -3.34 6.66 -1.34
CA ARG A 94 -3.52 7.93 -2.05
C ARG A 94 -4.97 8.04 -2.51
N ARG A 95 -5.65 9.10 -2.08
CA ARG A 95 -7.08 9.33 -2.37
C ARG A 95 -7.39 9.36 -3.86
N SER A 96 -6.46 9.82 -4.69
CA SER A 96 -6.61 9.90 -6.15
C SER A 96 -6.33 8.57 -6.87
N SER A 97 -6.02 7.49 -6.16
CA SER A 97 -5.88 6.17 -6.77
C SER A 97 -7.21 5.72 -7.41
N ALA A 98 -7.15 5.37 -8.69
CA ALA A 98 -8.27 4.79 -9.43
C ALA A 98 -8.60 3.34 -8.98
N SER A 99 -7.63 2.68 -8.34
CA SER A 99 -7.65 1.27 -7.95
C SER A 99 -7.53 1.08 -6.44
N ILE A 100 -7.96 2.07 -5.65
CA ILE A 100 -7.66 2.16 -4.21
C ILE A 100 -7.95 0.87 -3.42
N VAL A 101 -9.00 0.13 -3.77
CA VAL A 101 -9.34 -1.13 -3.09
C VAL A 101 -8.40 -2.26 -3.49
N SER A 102 -8.04 -2.37 -4.77
CA SER A 102 -7.03 -3.33 -5.23
C SER A 102 -5.66 -3.02 -4.63
N ASP A 103 -5.28 -1.74 -4.60
CA ASP A 103 -4.02 -1.29 -3.98
C ASP A 103 -4.02 -1.57 -2.48
N MET A 104 -5.16 -1.43 -1.82
CA MET A 104 -5.33 -1.80 -0.41
C MET A 104 -5.18 -3.31 -0.18
N VAL A 105 -5.60 -4.18 -1.10
CA VAL A 105 -5.32 -5.62 -1.00
C VAL A 105 -3.83 -5.90 -1.13
N HIS A 106 -3.15 -5.24 -2.07
CA HIS A 106 -1.71 -5.37 -2.26
C HIS A 106 -0.94 -4.97 -0.99
N GLU A 107 -1.09 -3.72 -0.53
CA GLU A 107 -0.41 -3.23 0.66
C GLU A 107 -0.91 -3.94 1.93
N GLY A 108 -2.18 -4.34 1.96
CA GLY A 108 -2.75 -5.15 3.02
C GLY A 108 -2.10 -6.52 3.15
N LYS A 109 -1.69 -7.14 2.03
CA LYS A 109 -0.93 -8.40 2.08
C LYS A 109 0.44 -8.21 2.71
N HIS A 110 1.13 -7.10 2.44
CA HIS A 110 2.38 -6.74 3.12
C HIS A 110 2.17 -6.58 4.63
N ALA A 111 1.08 -5.93 5.06
CA ALA A 111 0.75 -5.81 6.48
C ALA A 111 0.39 -7.15 7.15
N LEU A 112 -0.30 -8.05 6.44
CA LEU A 112 -0.59 -9.41 6.94
C LEU A 112 0.68 -10.25 7.08
N ASP A 113 1.61 -10.15 6.13
CA ASP A 113 2.92 -10.80 6.20
C ASP A 113 3.74 -10.29 7.39
N TYR A 114 3.69 -8.97 7.64
CA TYR A 114 4.32 -8.35 8.81
C TYR A 114 3.71 -8.87 10.13
N ILE A 115 2.38 -8.95 10.22
CA ILE A 115 1.68 -9.52 11.40
C ILE A 115 2.07 -11.00 11.61
N SER A 116 2.32 -11.73 10.52
CA SER A 116 2.74 -13.14 10.56
C SER A 116 4.22 -13.33 10.92
N GLY A 117 4.95 -12.24 11.19
CA GLY A 117 6.35 -12.30 11.62
C GLY A 117 7.39 -12.31 10.49
N ILE A 118 6.97 -12.12 9.23
CA ILE A 118 7.91 -12.04 8.10
C ILE A 118 8.72 -10.75 8.22
N ASN A 119 10.04 -10.84 8.00
CA ASN A 119 10.93 -9.69 8.11
C ASN A 119 10.58 -8.64 7.03
N THR A 120 10.56 -7.36 7.41
CA THR A 120 10.23 -6.27 6.48
C THR A 120 11.14 -6.20 5.25
N ASN A 121 12.40 -6.61 5.38
CA ASN A 121 13.30 -6.68 4.23
C ASN A 121 12.86 -7.76 3.24
N GLU A 122 12.35 -8.90 3.73
CA GLU A 122 11.83 -10.00 2.89
C GLU A 122 10.46 -9.66 2.29
N ILE A 123 9.62 -8.90 3.00
CA ILE A 123 8.34 -8.44 2.45
C ILE A 123 8.54 -7.60 1.18
N GLN A 124 9.63 -6.84 1.12
CA GLN A 124 10.00 -5.98 -0.02
C GLN A 124 10.81 -6.68 -1.10
N THR A 125 11.18 -7.94 -0.91
CA THR A 125 11.85 -8.70 -1.94
C THR A 125 10.84 -9.30 -2.91
N TRP A 126 11.36 -9.82 -4.01
CA TRP A 126 10.63 -10.50 -5.06
C TRP A 126 9.62 -11.55 -4.55
N PRO A 127 9.96 -12.43 -3.59
CA PRO A 127 8.98 -13.33 -2.98
C PRO A 127 7.80 -12.62 -2.29
N GLY A 128 8.08 -11.56 -1.53
CA GLY A 128 7.03 -10.80 -0.83
C GLY A 128 6.11 -10.07 -1.81
N GLU A 129 6.68 -9.41 -2.80
CA GLU A 129 5.94 -8.71 -3.84
C GLU A 129 5.11 -9.67 -4.71
N ILE A 130 5.60 -10.88 -5.00
CA ILE A 130 4.78 -11.91 -5.67
C ILE A 130 3.55 -12.26 -4.84
N ARG A 131 3.69 -12.46 -3.52
CA ARG A 131 2.54 -12.78 -2.66
C ARG A 131 1.51 -11.64 -2.70
N ALA A 132 1.97 -10.39 -2.66
CA ALA A 132 1.11 -9.22 -2.73
C ALA A 132 0.40 -9.07 -4.09
N TYR A 133 1.14 -9.12 -5.20
CA TYR A 133 0.55 -9.04 -6.54
C TYR A 133 -0.38 -10.21 -6.85
N LYS A 134 -0.08 -11.43 -6.38
CA LYS A 134 -0.99 -12.58 -6.54
C LYS A 134 -2.30 -12.40 -5.78
N ALA A 135 -2.23 -11.92 -4.53
CA ALA A 135 -3.43 -11.64 -3.73
C ALA A 135 -4.29 -10.54 -4.36
N GLU A 136 -3.65 -9.47 -4.86
CA GLU A 136 -4.33 -8.41 -5.60
C GLU A 136 -4.99 -8.95 -6.87
N ARG A 137 -4.26 -9.70 -7.70
CA ARG A 137 -4.78 -10.25 -8.95
C ARG A 137 -5.97 -11.18 -8.71
N GLU A 138 -5.88 -12.05 -7.70
CA GLU A 138 -6.99 -12.92 -7.30
C GLU A 138 -8.24 -12.10 -6.94
N PHE A 139 -8.06 -11.03 -6.17
CA PHE A 139 -9.14 -10.13 -5.79
C PHE A 139 -9.73 -9.38 -6.99
N GLN A 140 -8.90 -8.85 -7.89
CA GLN A 140 -9.34 -8.18 -9.11
C GLN A 140 -10.20 -9.10 -9.96
N ILE A 141 -9.76 -10.36 -10.17
CA ILE A 141 -10.52 -11.38 -10.91
C ILE A 141 -11.86 -11.67 -10.23
N LYS A 142 -11.84 -11.93 -8.91
CA LYS A 142 -13.04 -12.31 -8.16
C LYS A 142 -14.10 -11.21 -8.12
N THR A 143 -13.66 -9.95 -8.06
CA THR A 143 -14.54 -8.77 -8.02
C THR A 143 -14.83 -8.19 -9.41
N LYS A 144 -14.35 -8.84 -10.48
CA LYS A 144 -14.49 -8.39 -11.88
C LYS A 144 -13.98 -6.96 -12.10
N ARG A 145 -12.95 -6.55 -11.34
CA ARG A 145 -12.25 -5.28 -11.52
C ARG A 145 -11.23 -5.41 -12.66
N PRO A 146 -10.76 -4.28 -13.23
CA PRO A 146 -9.63 -4.30 -14.16
C PRO A 146 -8.45 -5.04 -13.53
N VAL A 147 -7.89 -5.99 -14.27
CA VAL A 147 -6.76 -6.80 -13.83
C VAL A 147 -5.48 -6.18 -14.36
N ASP A 148 -4.54 -5.86 -13.48
CA ASP A 148 -3.27 -5.23 -13.87
C ASP A 148 -2.41 -6.17 -14.72
N PHE A 149 -2.47 -7.47 -14.41
CA PHE A 149 -1.76 -8.53 -15.12
C PHE A 149 -2.70 -9.69 -15.47
N ILE A 150 -3.18 -9.74 -16.71
CA ILE A 150 -4.04 -10.85 -17.17
C ILE A 150 -3.27 -12.17 -17.11
N ASN A 151 -1.99 -12.18 -17.50
CA ASN A 151 -1.13 -13.35 -17.45
C ASN A 151 -0.27 -13.36 -16.17
N GLU A 152 -0.17 -14.51 -15.52
CA GLU A 152 0.72 -14.70 -14.36
C GLU A 152 2.20 -14.52 -14.74
N ASN A 153 2.60 -14.91 -15.94
CA ASN A 153 3.98 -14.71 -16.41
C ASN A 153 4.34 -13.22 -16.49
N ASP A 154 3.42 -12.37 -16.92
CA ASP A 154 3.66 -10.92 -17.00
C ASP A 154 3.83 -10.31 -15.61
N LEU A 155 3.03 -10.77 -14.64
CA LEU A 155 3.18 -10.42 -13.23
C LEU A 155 4.57 -10.82 -12.72
N LEU A 156 4.99 -12.06 -12.96
CA LEU A 156 6.30 -12.56 -12.51
C LEU A 156 7.46 -11.77 -13.15
N VAL A 157 7.37 -11.45 -14.44
CA VAL A 157 8.35 -10.62 -15.15
C VAL A 157 8.38 -9.20 -14.59
N HIS A 158 7.22 -8.60 -14.31
CA HIS A 158 7.14 -7.29 -13.68
C HIS A 158 7.83 -7.28 -12.33
N VAL A 159 7.54 -8.25 -11.46
CA VAL A 159 8.19 -8.30 -10.14
C VAL A 159 9.69 -8.55 -10.28
N TRP A 160 10.09 -9.44 -11.18
CA TRP A 160 11.51 -9.73 -11.45
C TRP A 160 12.30 -8.50 -11.90
N LYS A 161 11.71 -7.64 -12.72
CA LYS A 161 12.37 -6.43 -13.22
C LYS A 161 12.52 -5.33 -12.16
N ASN A 162 11.62 -5.27 -11.18
CA ASN A 162 11.48 -4.10 -10.31
C ASN A 162 11.92 -4.33 -8.86
N TYR A 163 12.07 -5.58 -8.40
CA TYR A 163 12.32 -5.87 -6.99
C TYR A 163 13.53 -6.78 -6.77
N LYS A 164 14.22 -6.58 -5.64
CA LYS A 164 15.41 -7.36 -5.26
C LYS A 164 15.01 -8.79 -4.94
N ARG A 165 15.83 -9.75 -5.32
CA ARG A 165 15.57 -11.18 -5.07
C ARG A 165 15.88 -11.61 -3.65
N GLU A 166 16.82 -10.93 -3.01
CA GLU A 166 17.37 -11.29 -1.71
C GLU A 166 17.52 -10.03 -0.82
N VAL A 167 17.60 -10.27 0.49
CA VAL A 167 17.63 -9.26 1.56
C VAL A 167 18.99 -8.58 1.66
#